data_AF-A0A6I4LXP2-F1
#
_entry.id   AF-A0A6I4LXP2-F1
#
_cell.length_a   1.000
_cell.length_b   1.000
_cell.length_c   1.000
_cell.angle_alpha   90.00
_cell.angle_beta   90.00
_cell.angle_gamma   90.00
#
_symmetry.space_group_name_H-M   'P 1'
#
loop_
_entity.id
_entity.type
_entity.pdbx_description
1 polymer ?
#
loop_
_entity_poly.entity_id
_entity_poly.type
_entity_poly.pdbx_seq_one_letter_code
_entity_poly.pdbx_strand_id
1 'polypeptide(L)'
;MSPAPLTEAHQRDIACVADIAVLADAQKRGVEGGANVQQQGRRWAGIVGDRIVFETGQPRELVAFAMQEAAKASIKQGQNVTQRNVCIRQMQRELAAADAVGQPLPKPVKAR
;
A
#
# COMPACT_ATOMS: atom_id res chain seq x y z
N MET A 1 -13.42 -22.98 6.08
CA MET A 1 -13.98 -21.66 6.45
C MET A 1 -14.11 -20.83 5.18
N SER A 2 -15.22 -20.14 4.98
CA SER A 2 -15.40 -19.25 3.82
C SER A 2 -14.71 -17.91 4.06
N PRO A 3 -14.17 -17.24 3.02
CA PRO A 3 -13.57 -15.92 3.16
C PRO A 3 -14.55 -14.88 3.71
N ALA A 4 -14.05 -14.01 4.58
CA ALA A 4 -14.80 -12.86 5.08
C ALA A 4 -14.89 -11.75 4.02
N PRO A 5 -15.95 -10.93 4.05
CA PRO A 5 -16.05 -9.75 3.20
C PRO A 5 -14.94 -8.73 3.52
N LEU A 6 -14.58 -7.92 2.52
CA LEU A 6 -13.66 -6.81 2.72
C LEU A 6 -14.33 -5.70 3.54
N THR A 7 -13.60 -5.20 4.54
CA THR A 7 -14.03 -4.04 5.33
C THR A 7 -13.81 -2.75 4.55
N GLU A 8 -14.41 -1.66 5.01
CA GLU A 8 -14.13 -0.33 4.45
C GLU A 8 -12.64 0.05 4.57
N ALA A 9 -11.95 -0.41 5.60
CA ALA A 9 -10.52 -0.18 5.75
C ALA A 9 -9.74 -0.86 4.61
N HIS A 10 -10.05 -2.13 4.31
CA HIS A 10 -9.43 -2.84 3.19
C HIS A 10 -9.69 -2.14 1.86
N GLN A 11 -10.93 -1.67 1.64
CA GLN A 11 -11.29 -0.95 0.43
C GLN A 11 -10.53 0.37 0.29
N ARG A 12 -10.37 1.13 1.39
CA ARG A 12 -9.55 2.36 1.40
C ARG A 12 -8.08 2.07 1.11
N ASP A 13 -7.53 1.01 1.69
CA ASP A 13 -6.13 0.63 1.43
C ASP A 13 -5.92 0.22 -0.03
N ILE A 14 -6.84 -0.57 -0.58
CA ILE A 14 -6.85 -0.95 -2.00
C ILE A 14 -6.89 0.30 -2.89
N ALA A 15 -7.75 1.28 -2.56
CA ALA A 15 -7.84 2.53 -3.30
C ALA A 15 -6.54 3.34 -3.24
N CYS A 16 -5.89 3.41 -2.07
CA CYS A 16 -4.60 4.08 -1.96
C CYS A 16 -3.46 3.34 -2.68
N VAL A 17 -3.44 2.01 -2.66
CA VAL A 17 -2.48 1.20 -3.44
C VAL A 17 -2.66 1.48 -4.93
N ALA A 18 -3.91 1.55 -5.40
CA ALA A 18 -4.26 1.89 -6.78
C ALA A 18 -3.74 3.28 -7.18
N ASP A 19 -4.00 4.32 -6.37
CA ASP A 19 -3.52 5.69 -6.64
C ASP A 19 -2.00 5.77 -6.72
N ILE A 20 -1.29 5.05 -5.85
CA ILE A 20 0.18 4.98 -5.86
C ILE A 20 0.69 4.19 -7.07
N ALA A 21 0.00 3.12 -7.47
CA ALA A 21 0.38 2.37 -8.66
C ALA A 21 0.24 3.22 -9.94
N VAL A 22 -0.82 4.02 -10.04
CA VAL A 22 -1.01 4.97 -11.15
C VAL A 22 0.08 6.04 -11.15
N LEU A 23 0.43 6.60 -9.99
CA LEU A 23 1.54 7.54 -9.84
C LEU A 23 2.88 6.91 -10.26
N ALA A 24 3.16 5.70 -9.78
CA ALA A 24 4.38 4.98 -10.09
C ALA A 24 4.52 4.73 -11.60
N ASP A 25 3.43 4.37 -12.28
CA ASP A 25 3.39 4.21 -13.73
C ASP A 25 3.62 5.55 -14.46
N ALA A 26 2.98 6.64 -14.02
CA ALA A 26 3.20 7.97 -14.58
C ALA A 26 4.66 8.44 -14.41
N GLN A 27 5.27 8.19 -13.25
CA GLN A 27 6.69 8.46 -12.99
C GLN A 27 7.61 7.63 -13.88
N LYS A 28 7.29 6.34 -14.08
CA LYS A 28 8.05 5.46 -14.99
C LYS A 28 7.99 5.94 -16.44
N ARG A 29 6.88 6.54 -16.86
CA ARG A 29 6.71 7.15 -18.18
C ARG A 29 7.30 8.57 -18.29
N GLY A 30 7.82 9.13 -17.20
CA GLY A 30 8.36 10.49 -17.17
C GLY A 30 7.29 11.60 -17.27
N VAL A 31 6.02 11.27 -17.01
CA VAL A 31 4.89 12.21 -17.09
C VAL A 31 4.63 12.91 -15.76
N GLU A 32 5.09 12.31 -14.65
CA GLU A 32 4.94 12.88 -13.32
C GLU A 32 6.28 12.87 -12.56
N GLY A 33 6.53 13.93 -11.78
CA GLY A 33 7.76 14.11 -11.00
C GLY A 33 7.56 13.85 -9.50
N GLY A 34 8.48 14.40 -8.69
CA GLY A 34 8.42 14.32 -7.22
C GLY A 34 9.12 13.09 -6.63
N ALA A 35 8.80 12.78 -5.38
CA ALA A 35 9.39 11.63 -4.68
C ALA A 35 9.03 10.33 -5.41
N ASN A 36 10.05 9.53 -5.75
CA ASN A 36 9.85 8.27 -6.47
C ASN A 36 9.16 7.25 -5.58
N VAL A 37 7.95 6.83 -5.97
CA VAL A 37 7.13 5.87 -5.22
C VAL A 37 7.19 4.45 -5.79
N GLN A 38 7.94 4.18 -6.86
CA GLN A 38 7.86 2.89 -7.59
C GLN A 38 8.21 1.68 -6.71
N GLN A 39 9.36 1.71 -6.04
CA GLN A 39 9.80 0.61 -5.18
C GLN A 39 8.97 0.54 -3.90
N GLN A 40 8.74 1.69 -3.26
CA GLN A 40 7.99 1.81 -2.01
C GLN A 40 6.54 1.35 -2.19
N GLY A 41 5.88 1.78 -3.26
CA GLY A 41 4.51 1.41 -3.61
C GLY A 41 4.37 -0.08 -3.87
N ARG A 42 5.31 -0.70 -4.59
CA ARG A 42 5.32 -2.15 -4.80
C ARG A 42 5.44 -2.91 -3.48
N ARG A 43 6.35 -2.48 -2.59
CA ARG A 43 6.54 -3.11 -1.28
C ARG A 43 5.29 -2.98 -0.42
N TRP A 44 4.69 -1.79 -0.39
CA TRP A 44 3.50 -1.52 0.39
C TRP A 44 2.26 -2.27 -0.12
N ALA A 45 2.10 -2.41 -1.44
CA ALA A 45 1.06 -3.25 -2.03
C ALA A 45 1.15 -4.71 -1.54
N GLY A 46 2.37 -5.22 -1.36
CA GLY A 46 2.62 -6.53 -0.73
C GLY A 46 2.12 -6.59 0.71
N ILE A 47 2.46 -5.59 1.54
CA ILE A 47 2.01 -5.49 2.94
C ILE A 47 0.49 -5.45 3.03
N VAL A 48 -0.17 -4.60 2.24
CA VAL A 48 -1.64 -4.49 2.20
C VAL A 48 -2.26 -5.80 1.73
N GLY A 49 -1.71 -6.42 0.69
CA GLY A 49 -2.19 -7.70 0.17
C GLY A 49 -2.12 -8.82 1.21
N ASP A 50 -0.96 -8.96 1.85
CA ASP A 50 -0.74 -9.97 2.90
C ASP A 50 -1.65 -9.72 4.11
N ARG A 51 -1.85 -8.45 4.51
CA ARG A 51 -2.80 -8.07 5.58
C ARG A 51 -4.23 -8.52 5.25
N ILE A 52 -4.73 -8.21 4.04
CA ILE A 52 -6.08 -8.58 3.64
C ILE A 52 -6.25 -10.10 3.62
N VAL A 53 -5.30 -10.82 3.02
CA VAL A 53 -5.32 -12.30 2.98
C VAL A 53 -5.36 -12.87 4.40
N PHE A 54 -4.51 -12.38 5.30
CA PHE A 54 -4.44 -12.82 6.68
C PHE A 54 -5.73 -12.55 7.46
N GLU A 55 -6.29 -11.34 7.36
CA GLU A 55 -7.45 -10.92 8.14
C GLU A 55 -8.78 -11.50 7.62
N THR A 56 -8.86 -11.80 6.32
CA THR A 56 -10.13 -12.19 5.68
C THR A 56 -10.15 -13.62 5.14
N GLY A 57 -8.98 -14.25 4.96
CA GLY A 57 -8.87 -15.52 4.25
C GLY A 57 -9.17 -15.44 2.76
N GLN A 58 -9.22 -14.24 2.17
CA GLN A 58 -9.39 -14.06 0.73
C GLN A 58 -8.20 -14.66 -0.04
N PRO A 59 -8.42 -15.31 -1.20
CA PRO A 59 -7.36 -15.74 -2.09
C PRO A 59 -6.48 -14.57 -2.52
N ARG A 60 -5.16 -14.78 -2.53
CA ARG A 60 -4.18 -13.76 -2.91
C ARG A 60 -4.45 -13.21 -4.30
N GLU A 61 -4.87 -14.08 -5.23
CA GLU A 61 -5.19 -13.74 -6.61
C GLU A 61 -6.39 -12.80 -6.69
N LEU A 62 -7.41 -13.00 -5.84
CA LEU A 62 -8.59 -12.12 -5.78
C LEU A 62 -8.23 -10.75 -5.20
N VAL A 63 -7.38 -10.70 -4.18
CA VAL A 63 -6.90 -9.43 -3.62
C VAL A 63 -6.06 -8.66 -4.66
N ALA A 64 -5.17 -9.35 -5.36
CA ALA A 64 -4.37 -8.75 -6.43
C ALA A 64 -5.25 -8.25 -7.59
N PHE A 65 -6.26 -9.02 -7.98
CA PHE A 65 -7.23 -8.61 -8.99
C PHE A 65 -8.02 -7.36 -8.56
N ALA A 66 -8.49 -7.31 -7.30
CA ALA A 66 -9.19 -6.14 -6.77
C ALA A 66 -8.33 -4.87 -6.80
N MET A 67 -7.03 -4.98 -6.47
CA MET A 67 -6.09 -3.86 -6.58
C MET A 67 -5.88 -3.40 -8.03
N GLN A 68 -5.80 -4.33 -8.98
CA GLN A 68 -5.69 -4.00 -10.40
C GLN A 68 -6.95 -3.30 -10.93
N GLU A 69 -8.14 -3.78 -10.57
CA GLU A 69 -9.40 -3.13 -10.95
C GLU A 69 -9.54 -1.75 -10.32
N ALA A 70 -9.12 -1.57 -9.06
CA ALA A 70 -9.06 -0.26 -8.43
C ALA A 70 -8.10 0.69 -9.15
N ALA A 71 -6.95 0.22 -9.61
CA ALA A 71 -6.01 1.04 -10.40
C ALA A 71 -6.63 1.49 -11.73
N LYS A 72 -7.33 0.59 -12.43
CA LYS A 72 -8.07 0.94 -13.66
C LYS A 72 -9.16 1.97 -13.39
N ALA A 73 -9.86 1.86 -12.25
CA ALA A 73 -10.88 2.82 -11.84
C ALA A 73 -10.30 4.20 -11.49
N SER A 74 -9.17 4.23 -10.76
CA SER A 74 -8.46 5.48 -10.41
C SER A 74 -8.04 6.27 -11.65
N ILE A 75 -7.54 5.60 -12.70
CA ILE A 75 -7.21 6.26 -13.98
C ILE A 75 -8.43 6.98 -14.58
N LYS A 76 -9.63 6.39 -14.48
CA LYS A 76 -10.86 6.96 -15.05
C LYS A 76 -11.40 8.15 -14.25
N GLN A 77 -11.22 8.14 -12.93
CA GLN A 77 -11.74 9.19 -12.04
C GLN A 77 -10.90 10.47 -12.06
N GLY A 78 -9.67 10.41 -12.58
CA GLY A 78 -8.74 11.54 -12.59
C GLY A 78 -8.01 11.67 -11.25
N GLN A 79 -6.89 12.40 -11.28
CA GLN A 79 -5.97 12.46 -10.14
C GLN A 79 -6.42 13.47 -9.08
N ASN A 80 -6.72 13.00 -7.86
CA ASN A 80 -6.89 13.88 -6.69
C ASN A 80 -5.58 13.96 -5.90
N VAL A 81 -4.86 15.08 -6.06
CA VAL A 81 -3.54 15.29 -5.43
C VAL A 81 -3.63 15.24 -3.90
N THR A 82 -4.70 15.76 -3.30
CA THR A 82 -4.89 15.73 -1.84
C THR A 82 -5.02 14.30 -1.33
N GLN A 83 -5.85 13.49 -1.97
CA GLN A 83 -6.04 12.09 -1.62
C GLN A 83 -4.74 11.29 -1.82
N ARG A 84 -4.06 11.49 -2.95
CA ARG A 84 -2.74 10.90 -3.23
C ARG A 84 -1.75 11.20 -2.12
N ASN A 85 -1.67 12.46 -1.66
CA ASN A 85 -0.75 12.84 -0.58
C ASN A 85 -1.09 12.16 0.75
N VAL A 86 -2.37 11.90 1.03
CA VAL A 86 -2.77 11.07 2.18
C VAL A 86 -2.27 9.64 2.02
N CYS A 87 -2.46 9.03 0.85
CA CYS A 87 -2.00 7.67 0.56
C CYS A 87 -0.48 7.53 0.62
N ILE A 88 0.29 8.48 0.07
CA ILE A 88 1.76 8.49 0.16
C ILE A 88 2.22 8.53 1.62
N ARG A 89 1.59 9.38 2.46
CA ARG A 89 1.92 9.44 3.88
C ARG A 89 1.57 8.15 4.62
N GLN A 90 0.47 7.50 4.26
CA GLN A 90 0.10 6.20 4.83
C GLN A 90 1.14 5.14 4.46
N MET A 91 1.47 5.01 3.18
CA MET A 91 2.51 4.11 2.69
C MET A 91 3.83 4.31 3.45
N GLN A 92 4.29 5.56 3.58
CA GLN A 92 5.54 5.87 4.27
C GLN A 92 5.52 5.45 5.75
N ARG A 93 4.40 5.68 6.46
CA ARG A 93 4.23 5.25 7.85
C ARG A 93 4.26 3.73 7.99
N GLU A 94 3.54 3.01 7.14
CA GLU A 94 3.47 1.55 7.20
C GLU A 94 4.80 0.90 6.83
N LEU A 95 5.52 1.45 5.84
CA LEU A 95 6.87 0.99 5.50
C LEU A 95 7.86 1.22 6.65
N ALA A 96 7.82 2.41 7.28
CA ALA A 96 8.67 2.70 8.43
C ALA A 96 8.38 1.77 9.62
N ALA A 97 7.10 1.46 9.87
CA ALA A 97 6.72 0.49 10.90
C ALA A 97 7.22 -0.93 10.56
N ALA A 98 7.11 -1.36 9.31
CA ALA A 98 7.60 -2.66 8.86
C ALA A 98 9.14 -2.76 8.99
N ASP A 99 9.87 -1.68 8.71
CA ASP A 99 11.32 -1.62 8.87
C ASP A 99 11.75 -1.67 10.35
N ALA A 100 10.99 -1.03 11.24
CA ALA A 100 11.27 -1.06 12.69
C ALA A 100 11.16 -2.47 13.29
N VAL A 101 10.23 -3.30 12.80
CA VAL A 101 10.10 -4.70 13.24
C VAL A 101 11.33 -5.53 12.86
N GLY A 102 12.04 -5.16 11.79
CA GLY A 102 13.27 -5.82 11.35
C GLY A 102 14.54 -5.39 12.09
N GLN A 103 14.48 -4.35 12.93
CA GLN A 103 15.66 -3.89 13.68
C GLN A 103 15.85 -4.68 14.98
N PRO A 104 17.08 -5.15 15.28
CA PRO A 104 17.34 -5.79 16.56
C PRO A 104 17.14 -4.76 17.69
N LEU A 105 16.44 -5.19 18.75
CA LEU A 105 16.22 -4.38 19.95
C LEU A 105 17.56 -3.83 20.46
N PRO A 106 17.62 -2.54 20.88
CA PRO A 106 18.84 -1.98 21.45
C PRO A 106 19.25 -2.82 22.67
N LYS A 107 20.54 -3.16 22.75
CA LYS A 107 21.09 -3.94 23.87
C LYS A 107 20.75 -3.24 25.19
N PRO A 108 20.32 -3.97 26.24
CA PRO A 108 20.02 -3.37 27.53
C PRO A 108 21.23 -2.56 28.01
N VAL A 109 21.02 -1.27 28.28
CA VAL A 109 22.01 -0.46 28.96
C VAL A 109 22.08 -1.00 30.38
N LYS A 110 23.25 -1.49 30.82
CA LYS A 110 23.44 -1.95 32.20
C LYS A 110 23.11 -0.76 33.12
N ALA A 111 22.04 -0.89 33.91
CA ALA A 111 21.80 -0.01 35.03
C ALA A 111 23.02 -0.12 35.97
N ARG A 112 23.67 1.03 36.24
CA ARG A 112 24.72 1.15 37.25
C ARG A 112 24.09 1.46 38.60
#